data_AF-A0A8J7B0A2-F1
#
_entry.id   AF-A0A8J7B0A2-F1
#
_cell.length_a   1.000
_cell.length_b   1.000
_cell.length_c   1.000
_cell.angle_alpha   90.00
_cell.angle_beta   90.00
_cell.angle_gamma   90.00
#
_symmetry.space_group_name_H-M   'P 1'
#
loop_
_entity.id
_entity.type
_entity.pdbx_description
1 polymer ?
#
loop_
_entity_poly.entity_id
_entity_poly.type
_entity_poly.pdbx_seq_one_letter_code
_entity_poly.pdbx_strand_id
1 'polypeptide(L)'
;MTPIQNYGQNQAKRLLYDLMFGSAQPRAGQDWADDVWGLSPTLGESAAIALEVLDKLIETCSAAQLQALLQDLHNAYPEMIQDLGSAQEWQSLGQGSRPERN
;
A
#
# COMPACT_ATOMS: atom_id res chain seq x y z
N MET A 1 -19.17 16.90 -11.17
CA MET A 1 -18.80 16.62 -9.77
C MET A 1 -18.44 15.15 -9.70
N THR A 2 -17.19 14.81 -9.97
CA THR A 2 -16.70 13.43 -9.91
C THR A 2 -16.69 13.02 -8.44
N PRO A 3 -17.23 11.85 -8.07
CA PRO A 3 -17.18 11.41 -6.68
C PRO A 3 -15.72 11.24 -6.26
N ILE A 4 -15.34 11.85 -5.12
CA ILE A 4 -14.09 11.51 -4.44
C ILE A 4 -14.22 10.03 -4.08
N GLN A 5 -13.50 9.17 -4.80
CA GLN A 5 -13.44 7.74 -4.50
C GLN A 5 -12.80 7.62 -3.11
N ASN A 6 -13.62 7.35 -2.10
CA ASN A 6 -13.15 7.12 -0.74
C ASN A 6 -12.60 5.69 -0.71
N TYR A 7 -11.27 5.54 -0.68
CA TYR A 7 -10.65 4.22 -0.71
C TYR A 7 -10.96 3.50 0.59
N GLY A 8 -11.71 2.41 0.49
CA GLY A 8 -11.99 1.55 1.63
C GLY A 8 -10.69 0.94 2.16
N GLN A 9 -10.64 0.68 3.47
CA GLN A 9 -9.48 0.10 4.15
C GLN A 9 -8.94 -1.16 3.46
N ASN A 10 -9.81 -2.03 2.95
CA ASN A 10 -9.43 -3.23 2.21
C ASN A 10 -8.71 -2.92 0.88
N GLN A 11 -9.12 -1.85 0.19
CA GLN A 11 -8.47 -1.45 -1.05
C GLN A 11 -7.10 -0.83 -0.75
N ALA A 12 -7.01 0.03 0.27
CA ALA A 12 -5.74 0.59 0.71
C ALA A 12 -4.76 -0.51 1.14
N LYS A 13 -5.23 -1.49 1.92
CA LYS A 13 -4.44 -2.68 2.29
C LYS A 13 -3.88 -3.38 1.06
N ARG A 14 -4.74 -3.67 0.08
CA ARG A 14 -4.33 -4.36 -1.15
C ARG A 14 -3.24 -3.60 -1.91
N LEU A 15 -3.38 -2.29 -2.08
CA LEU A 15 -2.40 -1.46 -2.78
C LEU A 15 -1.08 -1.41 -2.02
N LEU A 16 -1.13 -1.19 -0.70
CA LEU A 16 0.07 -1.18 0.15
C LEU A 16 0.80 -2.53 0.13
N TYR A 17 0.07 -3.65 0.12
CA TYR A 17 0.64 -4.99 -0.01
C TYR A 17 1.29 -5.20 -1.38
N ASP A 18 0.64 -4.76 -2.46
CA ASP A 18 1.21 -4.85 -3.80
C ASP A 18 2.50 -4.05 -3.91
N LEU A 19 2.55 -2.85 -3.31
CA LEU A 19 3.75 -2.02 -3.27
C LEU A 19 4.88 -2.63 -2.42
N MET A 20 4.56 -3.14 -1.23
CA MET A 20 5.59 -3.59 -0.28
C MET A 20 6.11 -5.00 -0.59
N PHE A 21 5.25 -5.88 -1.10
CA PHE A 21 5.55 -7.31 -1.31
C PHE A 21 5.49 -7.74 -2.78
N GLY A 22 5.20 -6.82 -3.71
CA GLY A 22 5.05 -7.13 -5.13
C GLY A 22 3.79 -7.95 -5.46
N SER A 23 2.85 -8.06 -4.51
CA SER A 23 1.63 -8.83 -4.67
C SER A 23 0.49 -8.34 -3.77
N ALA A 24 -0.66 -8.09 -4.39
CA ALA A 24 -1.93 -7.77 -3.75
C ALA A 24 -2.61 -8.94 -3.01
N GLN A 25 -1.99 -10.13 -2.95
CA GLN A 25 -2.61 -11.31 -2.34
C GLN A 25 -2.62 -11.22 -0.80
N PRO A 26 -3.66 -11.76 -0.12
CA PRO A 26 -3.76 -11.68 1.34
C PRO A 26 -2.57 -12.27 2.11
N ARG A 27 -1.89 -13.26 1.53
CA ARG A 27 -0.72 -13.93 2.14
C ARG A 27 0.63 -13.33 1.78
N ALA A 28 0.70 -12.38 0.84
CA ALA A 28 1.97 -11.88 0.32
C ALA A 28 2.94 -11.40 1.41
N GLY A 29 2.42 -10.71 2.43
CA GLY A 29 3.23 -10.29 3.58
C GLY A 29 3.72 -11.45 4.46
N GLN A 30 2.88 -12.47 4.68
CA GLN A 30 3.27 -13.65 5.47
C GLN A 30 4.29 -14.50 4.70
N ASP A 31 4.05 -14.74 3.41
CA ASP A 31 4.96 -15.49 2.55
C ASP A 31 6.34 -14.79 2.52
N TRP A 32 6.36 -13.46 2.40
CA TRP A 32 7.59 -12.67 2.53
C TRP A 32 8.27 -12.83 3.90
N ALA A 33 7.52 -12.76 5.00
CA ALA A 33 8.09 -12.94 6.34
C ALA A 33 8.68 -14.35 6.53
N ASP A 34 8.00 -15.37 6.02
CA ASP A 34 8.46 -16.78 6.05
C ASP A 34 9.73 -16.96 5.20
N ASP A 35 9.81 -16.32 4.03
CA ASP A 35 11.01 -16.31 3.19
C ASP A 35 12.20 -15.67 3.92
N VAL A 36 11.98 -14.52 4.58
CA VAL A 36 13.01 -13.86 5.41
C VAL A 36 13.43 -14.75 6.58
N TRP A 37 12.49 -15.48 7.18
CA TRP A 37 12.78 -16.45 8.24
C TRP A 37 13.69 -17.57 7.77
N GLY A 38 13.52 -18.04 6.52
CA GLY A 38 14.39 -19.01 5.88
C GLY A 38 15.83 -18.51 5.66
N LEU A 39 16.04 -17.19 5.58
CA LEU A 39 17.36 -16.58 5.45
C LEU A 39 18.04 -16.35 6.80
N SER A 40 17.29 -15.85 7.79
CA SER A 40 17.79 -15.61 9.14
C SER A 40 16.64 -15.51 10.15
N PRO A 41 16.65 -16.29 11.24
CA PRO A 41 15.59 -16.22 12.26
C PRO A 41 15.42 -14.83 12.88
N THR A 42 16.50 -14.08 13.10
CA THR A 42 16.41 -12.73 13.69
C THR A 42 15.81 -11.70 12.73
N LEU A 43 16.09 -11.83 11.43
CA LEU A 43 15.47 -10.99 10.41
C LEU A 43 14.00 -11.38 10.22
N GLY A 44 13.69 -12.69 10.29
CA GLY A 44 12.31 -13.18 10.20
C GLY A 44 11.42 -12.63 11.32
N GLU A 45 11.93 -12.58 12.55
CA GLU A 45 11.20 -11.96 13.67
C GLU A 45 10.91 -10.48 13.41
N SER A 46 11.91 -9.74 12.92
CA SER A 46 11.74 -8.33 12.56
C SER A 46 10.75 -8.13 11.41
N ALA A 47 10.75 -9.03 10.42
CA ALA A 47 9.81 -9.01 9.29
C ALA A 47 8.37 -9.27 9.74
N ALA A 48 8.14 -10.26 10.61
CA ALA A 48 6.83 -10.54 11.17
C ALA A 48 6.28 -9.34 11.97
N ILE A 49 7.13 -8.68 12.77
CA ILE A 49 6.77 -7.46 13.50
C ILE A 49 6.40 -6.33 12.53
N ALA A 50 7.17 -6.14 11.45
CA ALA A 50 6.89 -5.11 10.46
C ALA A 50 5.53 -5.32 9.77
N LEU A 51 5.19 -6.57 9.43
CA LEU A 51 3.89 -6.93 8.89
C LEU A 51 2.76 -6.63 9.88
N GLU A 52 2.91 -7.01 11.15
CA GLU A 52 1.92 -6.74 12.20
C GLU A 52 1.71 -5.22 12.40
N VAL A 53 2.79 -4.44 12.39
CA VAL A 53 2.72 -2.98 12.50
C VAL A 53 1.98 -2.39 11.30
N LEU A 54 2.28 -2.82 10.08
CA LEU A 54 1.59 -2.38 8.88
C LEU A 54 0.08 -2.65 8.97
N ASP A 55 -0.30 -3.86 9.37
CA ASP A 55 -1.70 -4.25 9.50
C ASP A 55 -2.45 -3.41 10.53
N LYS A 56 -1.85 -3.20 11.71
CA LYS A 56 -2.43 -2.35 12.75
C LYS A 56 -2.58 -0.89 12.31
N LEU A 57 -1.61 -0.35 11.58
CA LEU A 57 -1.69 1.01 11.04
C LEU A 57 -2.86 1.13 10.06
N ILE A 58 -3.00 0.17 9.15
CA ILE A 58 -4.10 0.13 8.19
C ILE A 58 -5.46 0.07 8.91
N GLU A 59 -5.57 -0.75 9.96
CA GLU A 59 -6.78 -0.88 10.78
C GLU A 59 -7.12 0.36 11.61
N THR A 60 -6.11 1.13 12.00
CA THR A 60 -6.30 2.30 12.86
C THR A 60 -6.57 3.57 12.05
N CYS A 61 -6.05 3.66 10.82
CA CYS A 61 -6.19 4.86 10.00
C CYS A 61 -7.60 5.03 9.43
N SER A 62 -8.09 6.27 9.43
CA SER A 62 -9.30 6.64 8.68
C SER A 62 -9.07 6.55 7.18
N ALA A 63 -10.16 6.41 6.41
CA ALA A 63 -10.09 6.35 4.95
C ALA A 63 -9.39 7.58 4.33
N ALA A 64 -9.59 8.78 4.90
CA ALA A 64 -8.90 9.98 4.46
C ALA A 64 -7.37 9.94 4.72
N GLN A 65 -6.94 9.39 5.86
CA GLN A 65 -5.51 9.21 6.16
C GLN A 65 -4.87 8.18 5.23
N LEU A 66 -5.57 7.07 4.97
CA LEU A 66 -5.11 6.05 4.02
C LEU A 66 -5.00 6.61 2.60
N GLN A 67 -5.98 7.41 2.17
CA GLN A 67 -5.94 8.06 0.87
C GLN A 67 -4.77 9.03 0.75
N ALA A 68 -4.51 9.86 1.78
CA ALA A 68 -3.37 10.75 1.80
C ALA A 68 -2.04 9.98 1.73
N LEU A 69 -1.90 8.91 2.52
CA LEU A 69 -0.72 8.03 2.49
C LEU A 69 -0.49 7.43 1.10
N LEU A 70 -1.54 6.90 0.47
CA LEU A 70 -1.43 6.33 -0.87
C LEU A 70 -1.03 7.39 -1.92
N GLN A 71 -1.51 8.62 -1.80
CA GLN A 71 -1.10 9.72 -2.69
C GLN A 71 0.36 10.11 -2.49
N ASP A 72 0.81 10.19 -1.24
CA ASP A 72 2.22 10.47 -0.92
C ASP A 72 3.14 9.36 -1.47
N LEU A 73 2.76 8.10 -1.31
CA LEU A 73 3.50 6.95 -1.86
C LEU A 73 3.50 6.92 -3.39
N HIS A 74 2.37 7.26 -4.02
CA HIS A 74 2.27 7.40 -5.48
C HIS A 74 3.28 8.42 -6.02
N ASN A 75 3.41 9.55 -5.33
CA ASN A 75 4.34 10.61 -5.72
C ASN A 75 5.80 10.24 -5.42
N ALA A 76 6.05 9.47 -4.35
CA ALA A 76 7.39 9.07 -3.93
C ALA A 76 7.98 7.93 -4.78
N TYR A 77 7.15 6.99 -5.24
CA TYR A 77 7.59 5.77 -5.91
C TYR A 77 6.93 5.52 -7.28
N PRO A 78 6.93 6.50 -8.21
CA PRO A 78 6.22 6.38 -9.49
C PRO A 78 6.78 5.25 -10.36
N GLU A 79 8.10 5.06 -10.39
CA GLU A 79 8.75 4.02 -11.19
C GLU A 79 8.46 2.61 -10.67
N MET A 80 8.39 2.44 -9.34
CA MET A 80 8.04 1.14 -8.77
C MET A 80 6.58 0.81 -9.06
N ILE A 81 5.69 1.79 -8.89
CA ILE A 81 4.25 1.62 -9.07
C ILE A 81 3.88 1.29 -10.52
N GLN A 82 4.61 1.80 -11.51
CA GLN A 82 4.31 1.53 -12.93
C GLN A 82 4.44 0.05 -13.29
N ASP A 83 5.29 -0.69 -12.56
CA ASP A 83 5.59 -2.11 -12.81
C ASP A 83 4.68 -3.05 -11.99
N LEU A 84 3.86 -2.49 -11.10
CA LEU A 84 2.95 -3.27 -10.25
C LEU A 84 1.70 -3.74 -11.02
N GLY A 85 1.16 -4.90 -10.61
CA GLY A 85 -0.12 -5.38 -11.12
C GLY A 85 -1.29 -4.42 -10.84
N SER A 86 -1.18 -3.62 -9.79
CA SER A 86 -2.16 -2.60 -9.41
C SER A 86 -1.93 -1.20 -10.01
N ALA A 87 -0.97 -1.02 -10.94
CA ALA A 87 -0.58 0.30 -11.47
C ALA A 87 -1.76 1.19 -11.92
N GLN A 88 -2.79 0.60 -12.56
CA GLN A 88 -3.98 1.35 -13.02
C GLN A 88 -4.79 1.95 -11.86
N GLU A 89 -4.87 1.25 -10.73
CA GLU A 89 -5.57 1.75 -9.55
C GLU A 89 -4.79 2.89 -8.91
N TRP A 90 -3.47 2.78 -8.87
CA TRP A 90 -2.60 3.85 -8.40
C TRP A 90 -2.73 5.13 -9.24
N GLN A 91 -2.86 5.02 -10.56
CA GLN A 91 -3.10 6.17 -11.44
C GLN A 91 -4.44 6.87 -11.15
N SER A 92 -5.44 6.12 -10.72
CA SER A 92 -6.74 6.70 -10.36
C SER A 92 -6.72 7.51 -9.05
N LEU A 93 -5.69 7.34 -8.20
CA LEU A 93 -5.46 8.17 -7.02
C LEU A 93 -4.97 9.59 -7.39
N GLY A 94 -4.17 9.70 -8.45
CA GLY A 94 -3.55 10.97 -8.89
C GLY A 94 -4.49 11.90 -9.67
N GLN A 95 -5.61 11.38 -10.20
CA GLN A 95 -6.55 12.15 -11.03
C GLN A 95 -7.53 13.01 -10.20
N GLY A 96 -7.52 12.92 -8.87
CA GLY A 96 -8.45 13.62 -7.97
C GLY A 96 -8.00 14.99 -7.45
N SER A 97 -6.75 15.39 -7.67
CA SER A 97 -6.13 16.57 -7.03
C SER A 97 -5.39 17.45 -8.02
N ARG A 98 -6.09 17.99 -9.04
CA ARG A 98 -5.60 19.16 -9.76
C ARG A 98 -6.43 20.38 -9.34
N PRO A 99 -5.94 21.26 -8.46
CA PRO A 99 -6.58 22.55 -8.28
C PRO A 99 -6.50 23.31 -9.60
N GLU A 100 -7.65 23.67 -10.16
CA GLU A 100 -7.74 24.63 -11.26
C GLU A 100 -7.10 25.92 -10.76
N ARG A 101 -5.93 26.25 -11.32
CA ARG A 101 -5.32 27.56 -11.16
C ARG A 101 -6.21 28.54 -11.94
N ASN A 102 -6.95 29.34 -11.18
CA ASN A 102 -7.72 30.50 -11.63
C ASN A 102 -6.78 31.57 -12.21
#